data_AF-A0A8T6CXM3-F1
#
_entry.id   AF-A0A8T6CXM3-F1
#
_cell.length_a   1.000
_cell.length_b   1.000
_cell.length_c   1.000
_cell.angle_alpha   90.00
_cell.angle_beta   90.00
_cell.angle_gamma   90.00
#
_symmetry.space_group_name_H-M   'P 1'
#
loop_
_entity.id
_entity.type
_entity.pdbx_description
1 polymer ?
#
loop_
_entity_poly.entity_id
_entity_poly.type
_entity_poly.pdbx_seq_one_letter_code
_entity_poly.pdbx_strand_id
1 'polypeptide(L)'
;MADMSDTIEMYRDVFGIEADFATYIVYAAADVEALIDVYRRDVPDHYDVSSDFGRLRSRWDTAAGWINDDRIVVKQRHWRDSNQATASASGEVIWAGRAILTHEYTHIVQAQLSTANGFLKAFDGYKYARAPQWLVEGSATWVEDVQKVNDGTATWSDAVASVVATIADAPSLRFAIGNIAYNLGSAASHFVRQRVGLLAVIDSFRLMNANEAGPDSRWLLTPSWEDAFEMAVGMSIDQFHTDFEYWRGSVGAHGPAGNAELVGQLVNKETMGGKDGQVLDFRDVRLELYGTSNPGATAPEWADSEGRFVFRDVPDGSYTLRTYFGECFLYSDIEVGGDDDRSIQVAIGRDTCAHQIQGQIVGGQGVTVAGWRLSVAIAGGYSTTISREDGRFAVTVPQQGSYFLRLDVGPCQIEYARAGGSGLWDREMIDVEGFDVTGIRFALPQDLCIHRLAGRLLNADGTPRANVLVNANGSVGSGSAWTSPDGAFSFAVPSSGSYRLSAWVDGCSIYRGSRGPTKSWNSASQIQVSNADVAGIEFRLPEDPSSLCSR
;
A
#
# COMPACT_ATOMS: atom_id res chain seq x y z
N MET A 1 7.15 3.26 -34.06
CA MET A 1 5.86 3.99 -33.94
C MET A 1 4.81 3.13 -33.27
N ALA A 2 4.57 1.89 -33.75
CA ALA A 2 3.67 0.94 -33.05
C ALA A 2 4.02 0.78 -31.56
N ASP A 3 5.28 0.49 -31.23
CA ASP A 3 5.71 0.30 -29.83
C ASP A 3 5.43 1.52 -28.93
N MET A 4 5.52 2.75 -29.46
CA MET A 4 5.19 3.94 -28.68
C MET A 4 3.68 4.07 -28.45
N SER A 5 2.88 3.79 -29.50
CA SER A 5 1.42 3.74 -29.35
C SER A 5 1.03 2.71 -28.30
N ASP A 6 1.61 1.51 -28.36
CA ASP A 6 1.33 0.42 -27.42
C ASP A 6 1.75 0.78 -26.00
N THR A 7 2.89 1.46 -25.81
CA THR A 7 3.31 1.98 -24.49
C THR A 7 2.32 3.02 -23.97
N ILE A 8 1.92 4.00 -24.79
CA ILE A 8 0.96 5.05 -24.39
C ILE A 8 -0.40 4.43 -24.04
N GLU A 9 -0.90 3.52 -24.87
CA GLU A 9 -2.17 2.82 -24.68
C GLU A 9 -2.12 1.96 -23.41
N MET A 10 -1.04 1.22 -23.18
CA MET A 10 -0.84 0.49 -21.92
C MET A 10 -0.91 1.43 -20.72
N TYR A 11 -0.25 2.59 -20.76
CA TYR A 11 -0.27 3.55 -19.66
C TYR A 11 -1.68 4.09 -19.38
N ARG A 12 -2.41 4.42 -20.43
CA ARG A 12 -3.79 4.89 -20.34
C ARG A 12 -4.69 3.80 -19.77
N ASP A 13 -4.56 2.57 -20.26
CA ASP A 13 -5.49 1.49 -19.95
C ASP A 13 -5.18 0.86 -18.58
N VAL A 14 -3.91 0.76 -18.19
CA VAL A 14 -3.48 0.15 -16.93
C VAL A 14 -3.42 1.17 -15.79
N PHE A 15 -2.90 2.37 -16.02
CA PHE A 15 -2.68 3.37 -14.97
C PHE A 15 -3.67 4.54 -15.02
N GLY A 16 -4.47 4.67 -16.09
CA GLY A 16 -5.34 5.83 -16.28
C GLY A 16 -4.56 7.13 -16.48
N ILE A 17 -3.35 7.05 -17.04
CA ILE A 17 -2.42 8.19 -17.20
C ILE A 17 -1.91 8.23 -18.63
N GLU A 18 -1.80 9.44 -19.17
CA GLU A 18 -1.11 9.71 -20.42
C GLU A 18 -0.18 10.91 -20.19
N ALA A 19 1.09 10.78 -20.58
CA ALA A 19 2.03 11.89 -20.52
C ALA A 19 1.81 12.83 -21.71
N ASP A 20 2.02 14.13 -21.49
CA ASP A 20 2.09 15.09 -22.60
C ASP A 20 3.41 14.91 -23.36
N PHE A 21 3.34 14.17 -24.46
CA PHE A 21 4.50 13.91 -25.31
C PHE A 21 4.75 15.00 -26.35
N ALA A 22 3.94 16.07 -26.41
CA ALA A 22 4.01 17.07 -27.48
C ALA A 22 5.36 17.82 -27.54
N THR A 23 6.12 17.79 -26.44
CA THR A 23 7.43 18.43 -26.32
C THR A 23 8.61 17.47 -26.48
N TYR A 24 8.36 16.17 -26.68
CA TYR A 24 9.39 15.14 -26.73
C TYR A 24 9.67 14.63 -28.15
N ILE A 25 10.95 14.39 -28.45
CA ILE A 25 11.41 13.74 -29.69
C ILE A 25 11.99 12.36 -29.36
N VAL A 26 11.50 11.31 -30.03
CA VAL A 26 12.07 9.95 -29.91
C VAL A 26 13.12 9.74 -30.99
N TYR A 27 14.36 9.49 -30.57
CA TYR A 27 15.46 9.11 -31.45
C TYR A 27 15.75 7.61 -31.34
N ALA A 28 15.61 6.91 -32.46
CA ALA A 28 16.10 5.54 -32.64
C ALA A 28 17.43 5.58 -33.41
N ALA A 29 18.55 5.76 -32.70
CA ALA A 29 19.85 6.01 -33.34
C ALA A 29 20.63 4.71 -33.60
N ALA A 30 21.28 4.61 -34.75
CA ALA A 30 22.09 3.43 -35.12
C ALA A 30 23.40 3.35 -34.32
N ASP A 31 24.05 4.50 -34.13
CA ASP A 31 25.29 4.70 -33.39
C ASP A 31 25.32 6.11 -32.79
N VAL A 32 26.34 6.37 -31.96
CA VAL A 32 26.48 7.65 -31.25
C VAL A 32 26.75 8.83 -32.18
N GLU A 33 27.44 8.62 -33.31
CA GLU A 33 27.76 9.70 -34.24
C GLU A 33 26.51 10.11 -35.03
N ALA A 34 25.67 9.16 -35.42
CA ALA A 34 24.36 9.44 -36.00
C ALA A 34 23.46 10.24 -35.05
N LEU A 35 23.50 9.95 -33.75
CA LEU A 35 22.79 10.72 -32.73
C LEU A 35 23.34 12.14 -32.60
N ILE A 36 24.67 12.29 -32.54
CA ILE A 36 25.36 13.57 -32.45
C ILE A 36 25.03 14.46 -33.66
N ASP A 37 25.03 13.89 -34.87
CA ASP A 37 24.72 14.64 -36.08
C ASP A 37 23.26 15.13 -36.11
N VAL A 38 22.34 14.32 -35.59
CA VAL A 38 20.95 14.73 -35.39
C VAL A 38 20.85 15.86 -34.35
N TYR A 39 21.58 15.76 -33.24
CA TYR A 39 21.61 16.80 -32.21
C TYR A 39 22.14 18.13 -32.75
N ARG A 40 23.22 18.11 -33.55
CA ARG A 40 23.76 19.30 -34.21
C ARG A 40 22.76 19.99 -35.12
N ARG A 41 21.95 19.20 -35.83
CA ARG A 41 20.95 19.73 -36.77
C ARG A 41 19.75 20.33 -36.05
N ASP A 42 19.29 19.67 -34.99
CA ASP A 42 18.03 20.01 -34.34
C ASP A 42 18.20 21.12 -33.27
N VAL A 43 19.43 21.41 -32.81
CA VAL A 43 19.72 22.47 -31.80
C VAL A 43 20.98 23.29 -32.16
N PRO A 44 20.92 24.17 -33.16
CA PRO A 44 22.11 24.87 -33.66
C PRO A 44 22.71 25.94 -32.72
N ASP A 45 21.93 26.50 -31.78
CA ASP A 45 22.31 27.72 -31.02
C ASP A 45 22.43 27.54 -29.49
N HIS A 46 22.26 26.33 -28.96
CA HIS A 46 22.47 26.03 -27.53
C HIS A 46 23.58 24.97 -27.39
N TYR A 47 24.49 25.21 -26.44
CA TYR A 47 25.46 24.28 -25.81
C TYR A 47 26.95 24.40 -26.14
N ASP A 48 27.76 24.15 -25.09
CA ASP A 48 29.16 23.74 -25.20
C ASP A 48 29.20 22.33 -25.78
N VAL A 49 29.16 22.30 -27.11
CA VAL A 49 29.06 21.11 -27.98
C VAL A 49 30.09 20.03 -27.61
N SER A 50 31.22 20.41 -27.01
CA SER A 50 32.30 19.47 -26.69
C SER A 50 32.03 18.62 -25.44
N SER A 51 31.55 19.23 -24.35
CA SER A 51 31.29 18.52 -23.09
C SER A 51 30.07 17.60 -23.18
N ASP A 52 29.02 18.03 -23.90
CA ASP A 52 27.80 17.24 -24.03
C ASP A 52 27.97 16.03 -24.94
N PHE A 53 28.80 16.14 -25.98
CA PHE A 53 29.12 14.98 -26.81
C PHE A 53 30.02 13.98 -26.06
N GLY A 54 30.85 14.45 -25.13
CA GLY A 54 31.55 13.58 -24.19
C GLY A 54 30.57 12.80 -23.31
N ARG A 55 29.57 13.49 -22.73
CA ARG A 55 28.50 12.87 -21.93
C ARG A 55 27.63 11.90 -22.74
N LEU A 56 27.27 12.26 -23.98
CA LEU A 56 26.50 11.39 -24.87
C LEU A 56 27.27 10.11 -25.21
N ARG A 57 28.57 10.21 -25.52
CA ARG A 57 29.41 9.01 -25.73
C ARG A 57 29.51 8.16 -24.46
N SER A 58 29.72 8.77 -23.31
CA SER A 58 29.74 8.05 -22.04
C SER A 58 28.42 7.32 -21.75
N ARG A 59 27.26 7.96 -21.97
CA ARG A 59 25.95 7.33 -21.79
C ARG A 59 25.69 6.26 -22.85
N TRP A 60 26.12 6.51 -24.09
CA TRP A 60 26.00 5.54 -25.17
C TRP A 60 26.71 4.23 -24.84
N ASP A 61 27.81 4.25 -24.10
CA ASP A 61 28.51 3.01 -23.76
C ASP A 61 27.83 2.25 -22.59
N THR A 62 27.07 2.94 -21.74
CA THR A 62 26.54 2.36 -20.50
C THR A 62 25.03 2.07 -20.48
N ALA A 63 24.23 2.75 -21.30
CA ALA A 63 22.77 2.70 -21.20
C ALA A 63 22.12 2.13 -22.47
N ALA A 64 21.01 1.39 -22.35
CA ALA A 64 20.28 0.84 -23.50
C ALA A 64 19.37 1.91 -24.17
N GLY A 65 18.86 2.83 -23.35
CA GLY A 65 18.20 4.08 -23.70
C GLY A 65 18.44 5.12 -22.61
N TRP A 66 17.98 6.35 -22.83
CA TRP A 66 17.86 7.36 -21.78
C TRP A 66 16.90 8.48 -22.21
N ILE A 67 16.36 9.17 -21.23
CA ILE A 67 15.64 10.42 -21.40
C ILE A 67 16.50 11.66 -21.06
N ASN A 68 16.24 12.75 -21.77
CA ASN A 68 16.67 14.12 -21.47
C ASN A 68 15.45 15.09 -21.52
N ASP A 69 15.66 16.38 -21.23
CA ASP A 69 14.61 17.42 -21.10
C ASP A 69 13.50 17.37 -22.18
N ASP A 70 13.84 17.09 -23.43
CA ASP A 70 12.93 17.11 -24.59
C ASP A 70 13.03 15.84 -25.46
N ARG A 71 13.69 14.78 -24.98
CA ARG A 71 14.12 13.67 -25.86
C ARG A 71 14.11 12.32 -25.17
N ILE A 72 13.64 11.30 -25.89
CA ILE A 72 13.95 9.90 -25.61
C ILE A 72 14.99 9.42 -26.61
N VAL A 73 16.04 8.77 -26.15
CA VAL A 73 17.01 8.09 -27.01
C VAL A 73 16.93 6.59 -26.75
N VAL A 74 16.75 5.81 -27.82
CA VAL A 74 16.81 4.34 -27.80
C VAL A 74 17.81 3.91 -28.87
N LYS A 75 18.70 2.96 -28.55
CA LYS A 75 19.63 2.45 -29.57
C LYS A 75 18.89 1.52 -30.54
N GLN A 76 19.02 1.76 -31.83
CA GLN A 76 18.35 1.00 -32.88
C GLN A 76 18.66 -0.50 -32.81
N ARG A 77 19.85 -0.90 -32.34
CA ARG A 77 20.22 -2.31 -32.16
C ARG A 77 19.27 -3.06 -31.21
N HIS A 78 18.65 -2.38 -30.25
CA HIS A 78 17.67 -2.98 -29.34
C HIS A 78 16.26 -3.09 -29.96
N TRP A 79 15.98 -2.36 -31.05
CA TRP A 79 14.69 -2.42 -31.75
C TRP A 79 14.59 -3.56 -32.77
N ARG A 80 15.71 -4.06 -33.28
CA ARG A 80 15.70 -5.04 -34.38
C ARG A 80 15.20 -6.43 -33.99
N ASP A 81 15.18 -6.76 -32.70
CA ASP A 81 14.81 -8.08 -32.18
C ASP A 81 13.42 -8.07 -31.49
N SER A 82 12.50 -7.26 -32.01
CA SER A 82 11.36 -6.63 -31.32
C SER A 82 10.38 -7.49 -30.50
N ASN A 83 10.48 -8.82 -30.46
CA ASN A 83 9.44 -9.63 -29.80
C ASN A 83 9.93 -10.54 -28.67
N GLN A 84 11.24 -10.77 -28.47
CA GLN A 84 11.74 -11.53 -27.32
C GLN A 84 13.13 -11.04 -26.93
N ALA A 85 13.33 -10.77 -25.63
CA ALA A 85 14.68 -10.66 -25.07
C ALA A 85 15.38 -12.00 -25.30
N THR A 86 16.25 -12.08 -26.30
CA THR A 86 17.05 -13.26 -26.54
C THR A 86 18.39 -13.08 -25.82
N ALA A 87 18.81 -14.10 -25.07
CA ALA A 87 20.20 -14.18 -24.65
C ALA A 87 21.04 -14.24 -25.93
N SER A 88 21.85 -13.21 -26.18
CA SER A 88 22.81 -13.28 -27.27
C SER A 88 23.77 -14.45 -27.05
N ALA A 89 24.39 -14.96 -28.11
CA ALA A 89 25.41 -16.01 -28.01
C ALA A 89 26.62 -15.62 -27.13
N SER A 90 26.79 -14.33 -26.82
CA SER A 90 27.80 -13.78 -25.91
C SER A 90 27.33 -13.62 -24.45
N GLY A 91 26.08 -13.97 -24.12
CA GLY A 91 25.50 -13.74 -22.80
C GLY A 91 25.12 -12.28 -22.52
N GLU A 92 25.20 -11.39 -23.51
CA GLU A 92 24.65 -10.04 -23.42
C GLU A 92 23.12 -10.11 -23.49
N VAL A 93 22.45 -9.55 -22.48
CA VAL A 93 20.99 -9.42 -22.44
C VAL A 93 20.58 -8.36 -23.46
N ILE A 94 19.95 -8.79 -24.56
CA ILE A 94 19.37 -7.86 -25.52
C ILE A 94 18.00 -7.46 -24.99
N TRP A 95 17.90 -6.24 -24.48
CA TRP A 95 16.63 -5.63 -24.11
C TRP A 95 15.77 -5.41 -25.36
N ALA A 96 14.49 -5.76 -25.28
CA ALA A 96 13.54 -5.48 -26.35
C ALA A 96 13.32 -3.96 -26.44
N GLY A 97 13.35 -3.40 -27.65
CA GLY A 97 13.20 -1.96 -27.87
C GLY A 97 11.95 -1.36 -27.22
N ARG A 98 10.84 -2.11 -27.18
CA ARG A 98 9.61 -1.71 -26.50
C ARG A 98 9.76 -1.63 -24.98
N ALA A 99 10.47 -2.57 -24.33
CA ALA A 99 10.71 -2.52 -22.89
C ALA A 99 11.54 -1.28 -22.51
N ILE A 100 12.62 -0.98 -23.26
CA ILE A 100 13.40 0.24 -23.06
C ILE A 100 12.51 1.48 -23.24
N LEU A 101 11.68 1.49 -24.29
CA LEU A 101 10.79 2.62 -24.53
C LEU A 101 9.81 2.85 -23.39
N THR A 102 9.23 1.78 -22.86
CA THR A 102 8.35 1.81 -21.68
C THR A 102 9.08 2.31 -20.44
N HIS A 103 10.32 1.85 -20.20
CA HIS A 103 11.16 2.37 -19.12
C HIS A 103 11.40 3.88 -19.26
N GLU A 104 11.86 4.34 -20.42
CA GLU A 104 12.15 5.77 -20.63
C GLU A 104 10.88 6.64 -20.61
N TYR A 105 9.76 6.13 -21.13
CA TYR A 105 8.47 6.79 -21.03
C TYR A 105 8.00 6.91 -19.58
N THR A 106 8.32 5.92 -18.73
CA THR A 106 8.05 6.00 -17.28
C THR A 106 8.66 7.25 -16.66
N HIS A 107 9.89 7.60 -17.06
CA HIS A 107 10.54 8.79 -16.54
C HIS A 107 9.86 10.10 -16.98
N ILE A 108 9.24 10.15 -18.16
CA ILE A 108 8.39 11.29 -18.56
C ILE A 108 7.20 11.39 -17.61
N VAL A 109 6.51 10.28 -17.40
CA VAL A 109 5.35 10.23 -16.51
C VAL A 109 5.76 10.68 -15.10
N GLN A 110 6.84 10.14 -14.54
CA GLN A 110 7.36 10.57 -13.23
C GLN A 110 7.67 12.08 -13.19
N ALA A 111 8.32 12.61 -14.24
CA ALA A 111 8.71 14.02 -14.32
C ALA A 111 7.53 14.96 -14.53
N GLN A 112 6.44 14.52 -15.17
CA GLN A 112 5.25 15.34 -15.38
C GLN A 112 4.26 15.25 -14.22
N LEU A 113 4.19 14.10 -13.56
CA LEU A 113 3.38 13.92 -12.36
C LEU A 113 3.97 14.66 -11.17
N SER A 114 5.30 14.64 -11.03
CA SER A 114 5.98 15.50 -10.07
C SER A 114 6.12 16.90 -10.68
N THR A 115 5.42 17.90 -10.16
CA THR A 115 5.51 19.29 -10.70
C THR A 115 6.92 19.91 -10.55
N ALA A 116 7.85 19.16 -9.95
CA ALA A 116 9.28 19.41 -9.98
C ALA A 116 9.89 19.15 -11.36
N ASN A 117 9.75 20.11 -12.28
CA ASN A 117 10.42 20.17 -13.59
C ASN A 117 11.96 19.97 -13.57
N GLY A 118 12.58 19.88 -12.38
CA GLY A 118 14.00 19.59 -12.19
C GLY A 118 14.34 18.11 -11.89
N PHE A 119 13.35 17.20 -11.85
CA PHE A 119 13.55 15.80 -11.48
C PHE A 119 14.61 15.11 -12.36
N LEU A 120 14.59 15.32 -13.68
CA LEU A 120 15.60 14.78 -14.60
C LEU A 120 16.96 15.52 -14.54
N LYS A 121 16.95 16.83 -14.24
CA LYS A 121 18.20 17.62 -14.06
C LYS A 121 18.94 17.26 -12.79
N ALA A 122 18.27 16.54 -11.91
CA ALA A 122 18.80 16.19 -10.63
C ALA A 122 19.97 15.19 -10.76
N PHE A 123 20.05 14.21 -11.67
CA PHE A 123 21.08 13.15 -11.58
C PHE A 123 22.58 13.57 -11.34
N ASP A 124 23.00 14.82 -11.59
CA ASP A 124 24.31 15.41 -11.23
C ASP A 124 24.52 15.81 -9.71
N GLY A 125 24.21 14.92 -8.74
CA GLY A 125 24.96 14.92 -7.44
C GLY A 125 24.51 15.71 -6.17
N TYR A 126 23.24 16.04 -5.92
CA TYR A 126 22.79 16.73 -4.69
C TYR A 126 21.77 15.95 -3.84
N LYS A 127 21.86 16.06 -2.50
CA LYS A 127 21.44 15.02 -1.53
C LYS A 127 20.07 15.18 -0.85
N TYR A 128 19.33 16.29 -1.00
CA TYR A 128 18.27 16.65 -0.03
C TYR A 128 16.83 16.82 -0.56
N ALA A 129 16.56 16.53 -1.84
CA ALA A 129 15.19 16.66 -2.38
C ALA A 129 14.89 15.62 -3.48
N ARG A 130 15.58 14.49 -3.48
CA ARG A 130 15.46 13.48 -4.54
C ARG A 130 14.84 12.22 -4.00
N ALA A 131 13.81 11.75 -4.70
CA ALA A 131 13.42 10.35 -4.61
C ALA A 131 14.67 9.47 -4.81
N PRO A 132 14.85 8.43 -3.99
CA PRO A 132 16.01 7.56 -4.08
C PRO A 132 16.02 6.84 -5.43
N GLN A 133 17.22 6.50 -5.94
CA GLN A 133 17.37 5.88 -7.26
C GLN A 133 16.51 4.62 -7.41
N TRP A 134 16.35 3.82 -6.36
CA TRP A 134 15.51 2.62 -6.40
C TRP A 134 14.03 2.95 -6.67
N LEU A 135 13.52 4.08 -6.15
CA LEU A 135 12.13 4.48 -6.38
C LEU A 135 11.95 4.96 -7.82
N VAL A 136 12.94 5.66 -8.37
CA VAL A 136 12.90 6.23 -9.73
C VAL A 136 13.15 5.16 -10.79
N GLU A 137 14.33 4.56 -10.78
CA GLU A 137 14.76 3.57 -11.77
C GLU A 137 14.06 2.24 -11.56
N GLY A 138 13.88 1.83 -10.32
CA GLY A 138 13.23 0.56 -10.02
C GLY A 138 11.75 0.55 -10.36
N SER A 139 11.03 1.66 -10.15
CA SER A 139 9.64 1.72 -10.63
C SER A 139 9.55 1.73 -12.15
N ALA A 140 10.49 2.35 -12.85
CA ALA A 140 10.56 2.27 -14.32
C ALA A 140 10.81 0.84 -14.82
N THR A 141 11.75 0.12 -14.19
CA THR A 141 11.98 -1.31 -14.47
C THR A 141 10.77 -2.18 -14.11
N TRP A 142 10.06 -1.86 -13.02
CA TRP A 142 8.83 -2.54 -12.66
C TRP A 142 7.71 -2.32 -13.69
N VAL A 143 7.63 -1.15 -14.34
CA VAL A 143 6.67 -0.95 -15.43
C VAL A 143 6.99 -1.82 -16.64
N GLU A 144 8.26 -2.18 -16.88
CA GLU A 144 8.57 -3.20 -17.90
C GLU A 144 7.93 -4.56 -17.56
N ASP A 145 7.87 -4.93 -16.28
CA ASP A 145 7.17 -6.15 -15.86
C ASP A 145 5.65 -6.01 -16.02
N VAL A 146 5.09 -4.83 -15.71
CA VAL A 146 3.67 -4.54 -15.98
C VAL A 146 3.37 -4.70 -17.47
N GLN A 147 4.26 -4.24 -18.35
CA GLN A 147 4.15 -4.42 -19.79
C GLN A 147 4.12 -5.91 -20.17
N LYS A 148 5.03 -6.72 -19.63
CA LYS A 148 5.07 -8.16 -19.91
C LYS A 148 3.76 -8.86 -19.49
N VAL A 149 3.21 -8.47 -18.34
CA VAL A 149 1.94 -9.00 -17.83
C VAL A 149 0.76 -8.53 -18.71
N ASN A 150 0.72 -7.25 -19.07
CA ASN A 150 -0.30 -6.70 -19.95
C ASN A 150 -0.28 -7.34 -21.34
N ASP A 151 0.91 -7.61 -21.87
CA ASP A 151 1.11 -8.30 -23.15
C ASP A 151 0.82 -9.82 -23.06
N GLY A 152 0.55 -10.36 -21.86
CA GLY A 152 0.30 -11.78 -21.64
C GLY A 152 1.54 -12.67 -21.78
N THR A 153 2.74 -12.08 -21.73
CA THR A 153 4.02 -12.78 -21.89
C THR A 153 4.64 -13.24 -20.57
N ALA A 154 4.11 -12.76 -19.44
CA ALA A 154 4.46 -13.19 -18.09
C ALA A 154 3.22 -13.13 -17.19
N THR A 155 3.21 -13.92 -16.13
CA THR A 155 2.31 -13.68 -14.99
C THR A 155 2.97 -12.74 -13.97
N TRP A 156 2.19 -12.20 -13.04
CA TRP A 156 2.76 -11.46 -11.90
C TRP A 156 3.70 -12.32 -11.06
N SER A 157 3.39 -13.61 -10.92
CA SER A 157 4.26 -14.57 -10.20
C SER A 157 5.61 -14.70 -10.90
N ASP A 158 5.62 -14.84 -12.23
CA ASP A 158 6.87 -14.91 -13.01
C ASP A 158 7.71 -13.64 -12.86
N ALA A 159 7.07 -12.47 -12.92
CA ALA A 159 7.75 -11.18 -12.77
C ALA A 159 8.40 -11.03 -11.39
N VAL A 160 7.65 -11.34 -10.32
CA VAL A 160 8.16 -11.29 -8.94
C VAL A 160 9.29 -12.30 -8.75
N ALA A 161 9.11 -13.54 -9.19
CA ALA A 161 10.12 -14.60 -9.07
C ALA A 161 11.43 -14.21 -9.79
N SER A 162 11.32 -13.66 -11.00
CA SER A 162 12.46 -13.15 -11.78
C SER A 162 13.25 -12.10 -11.00
N VAL A 163 12.56 -11.10 -10.43
CA VAL A 163 13.24 -10.03 -9.68
C VAL A 163 13.82 -10.55 -8.36
N VAL A 164 13.07 -11.38 -7.61
CA VAL A 164 13.54 -11.93 -6.32
C VAL A 164 14.81 -12.76 -6.50
N ALA A 165 14.89 -13.57 -7.55
CA ALA A 165 16.08 -14.36 -7.85
C ALA A 165 17.34 -13.49 -8.02
N THR A 166 17.20 -12.24 -8.46
CA THR A 166 18.34 -11.32 -8.67
C THR A 166 18.75 -10.52 -7.44
N ILE A 167 17.93 -10.48 -6.38
CA ILE A 167 18.13 -9.59 -5.22
C ILE A 167 18.36 -10.33 -3.90
N ALA A 168 18.33 -11.66 -3.87
CA ALA A 168 18.48 -12.44 -2.65
C ALA A 168 19.76 -12.05 -1.88
N ASP A 169 20.89 -11.90 -2.59
CA ASP A 169 22.18 -11.52 -2.03
C ASP A 169 22.49 -10.01 -2.16
N ALA A 170 21.53 -9.21 -2.62
CA ALA A 170 21.73 -7.77 -2.77
C ALA A 170 21.81 -7.07 -1.39
N PRO A 171 22.53 -5.93 -1.29
CA PRO A 171 22.51 -5.11 -0.09
C PRO A 171 21.10 -4.61 0.23
N SER A 172 20.90 -4.05 1.43
CA SER A 172 19.61 -3.46 1.77
C SER A 172 19.21 -2.36 0.77
N LEU A 173 17.90 -2.25 0.52
CA LEU A 173 17.28 -1.21 -0.33
C LEU A 173 17.73 0.20 0.05
N ARG A 174 17.97 0.45 1.35
CA ARG A 174 18.47 1.74 1.88
C ARG A 174 19.81 2.16 1.27
N PHE A 175 20.61 1.20 0.82
CA PHE A 175 21.95 1.42 0.26
C PHE A 175 22.01 1.09 -1.24
N ALA A 176 20.88 0.85 -1.89
CA ALA A 176 20.82 0.47 -3.29
C ALA A 176 21.24 1.65 -4.20
N ILE A 177 22.30 1.44 -4.96
CA ILE A 177 22.84 2.40 -5.94
C ILE A 177 23.23 1.68 -7.24
N GLY A 178 23.25 2.42 -8.35
CA GLY A 178 23.63 1.88 -9.66
C GLY A 178 22.68 0.76 -10.12
N ASN A 179 23.20 -0.27 -10.80
CA ASN A 179 22.40 -1.36 -11.36
C ASN A 179 21.59 -2.12 -10.30
N ILE A 180 22.10 -2.23 -9.07
CA ILE A 180 21.39 -2.88 -7.97
C ILE A 180 20.08 -2.14 -7.63
N ALA A 181 20.05 -0.81 -7.80
CA ALA A 181 18.85 -0.01 -7.56
C ALA A 181 17.70 -0.33 -8.51
N TYR A 182 17.99 -0.77 -9.74
CA TYR A 182 16.96 -1.17 -10.72
C TYR A 182 16.23 -2.43 -10.23
N ASN A 183 16.98 -3.49 -9.92
CA ASN A 183 16.39 -4.75 -9.49
C ASN A 183 15.75 -4.66 -8.10
N LEU A 184 16.46 -4.08 -7.11
CA LEU A 184 15.90 -3.90 -5.77
C LEU A 184 14.71 -2.94 -5.78
N GLY A 185 14.78 -1.89 -6.58
CA GLY A 185 13.68 -0.96 -6.70
C GLY A 185 12.48 -1.55 -7.44
N SER A 186 12.69 -2.38 -8.47
CA SER A 186 11.61 -3.15 -9.10
C SER A 186 10.96 -4.09 -8.10
N ALA A 187 11.75 -4.78 -7.27
CA ALA A 187 11.23 -5.62 -6.21
C ALA A 187 10.43 -4.83 -5.18
N ALA A 188 10.92 -3.65 -4.81
CA ALA A 188 10.26 -2.74 -3.90
C ALA A 188 8.93 -2.25 -4.49
N SER A 189 8.87 -1.95 -5.79
CA SER A 189 7.64 -1.60 -6.50
C SER A 189 6.67 -2.78 -6.58
N HIS A 190 7.14 -4.01 -6.82
CA HIS A 190 6.32 -5.22 -6.68
C HIS A 190 5.77 -5.36 -5.26
N PHE A 191 6.58 -5.12 -4.23
CA PHE A 191 6.15 -5.16 -2.83
C PHE A 191 5.09 -4.09 -2.52
N VAL A 192 5.27 -2.85 -3.00
CA VAL A 192 4.25 -1.79 -2.90
C VAL A 192 2.96 -2.20 -3.61
N ARG A 193 3.05 -2.69 -4.86
CA ARG A 193 1.90 -3.19 -5.62
C ARG A 193 1.19 -4.32 -4.89
N GLN A 194 1.96 -5.26 -4.34
CA GLN A 194 1.47 -6.38 -3.58
C GLN A 194 0.78 -5.95 -2.30
N ARG A 195 1.13 -4.81 -1.70
CA ARG A 195 0.62 -4.38 -0.39
C ARG A 195 -0.53 -3.38 -0.48
N VAL A 196 -0.40 -2.40 -1.36
CA VAL A 196 -1.28 -1.23 -1.44
C VAL A 196 -2.12 -1.25 -2.71
N GLY A 197 -1.55 -1.73 -3.81
CA GLY A 197 -2.21 -1.79 -5.12
C GLY A 197 -1.35 -1.20 -6.23
N LEU A 198 -1.80 -1.44 -7.46
CA LEU A 198 -1.04 -1.14 -8.68
C LEU A 198 -0.63 0.34 -8.81
N LEU A 199 -1.52 1.27 -8.42
CA LEU A 199 -1.29 2.70 -8.63
C LEU A 199 -0.37 3.36 -7.59
N ALA A 200 -0.19 2.75 -6.41
CA ALA A 200 0.47 3.40 -5.28
C ALA A 200 1.93 3.82 -5.57
N VAL A 201 2.64 3.06 -6.42
CA VAL A 201 3.99 3.40 -6.87
C VAL A 201 3.99 4.70 -7.67
N ILE A 202 3.03 4.87 -8.58
CA ILE A 202 2.90 6.04 -9.44
C ILE A 202 2.30 7.24 -8.69
N ASP A 203 1.37 6.99 -7.77
CA ASP A 203 0.73 8.02 -6.95
C ASP A 203 1.73 8.76 -6.05
N SER A 204 2.81 8.08 -5.63
CA SER A 204 3.92 8.73 -4.93
C SER A 204 4.47 9.92 -5.73
N PHE A 205 4.57 9.83 -7.06
CA PHE A 205 5.01 10.92 -7.92
C PHE A 205 3.95 12.00 -8.13
N ARG A 206 2.66 11.63 -8.19
CA ARG A 206 1.56 12.60 -8.28
C ARG A 206 1.50 13.53 -7.06
N LEU A 207 1.83 12.99 -5.89
CA LEU A 207 1.80 13.75 -4.63
C LEU A 207 3.03 14.65 -4.44
N MET A 208 4.13 14.41 -5.17
CA MET A 208 5.34 15.23 -5.12
C MET A 208 5.14 16.56 -5.87
N ASN A 209 4.66 17.59 -5.18
CA ASN A 209 4.50 18.93 -5.75
C ASN A 209 5.71 19.84 -5.48
N ALA A 210 6.22 20.53 -6.51
CA ALA A 210 7.18 21.62 -6.36
C ALA A 210 6.43 22.92 -6.06
N ASN A 211 6.40 23.32 -4.80
CA ASN A 211 5.59 24.47 -4.39
C ASN A 211 6.41 25.71 -4.03
N GLU A 212 7.68 25.56 -3.63
CA GLU A 212 8.48 26.67 -3.13
C GLU A 212 9.92 26.65 -3.63
N ALA A 213 10.45 27.84 -3.93
CA ALA A 213 11.88 28.03 -4.13
C ALA A 213 12.57 27.99 -2.75
N GLY A 214 13.21 26.87 -2.44
CA GLY A 214 14.11 26.72 -1.32
C GLY A 214 15.47 27.42 -1.51
N PRO A 215 16.38 27.22 -0.55
CA PRO A 215 17.73 27.76 -0.60
C PRO A 215 18.43 27.42 -1.93
N ASP A 216 19.26 28.35 -2.41
CA ASP A 216 20.01 28.23 -3.68
C ASP A 216 19.15 28.18 -4.97
N SER A 217 17.96 28.80 -4.95
CA SER A 217 17.03 28.83 -6.10
C SER A 217 16.58 27.44 -6.55
N ARG A 218 16.39 26.52 -5.59
CA ARG A 218 16.00 25.13 -5.86
C ARG A 218 14.55 24.90 -5.48
N TRP A 219 13.82 24.09 -6.23
CA TRP A 219 12.48 23.70 -5.83
C TRP A 219 12.53 22.73 -4.65
N LEU A 220 11.80 23.04 -3.57
CA LEU A 220 11.50 22.10 -2.51
C LEU A 220 10.25 21.30 -2.90
N LEU A 221 10.30 19.99 -2.69
CA LEU A 221 9.13 19.14 -2.77
C LEU A 221 8.29 19.36 -1.50
N THR A 222 7.01 19.64 -1.67
CA THR A 222 6.04 19.73 -0.58
C THR A 222 4.75 19.03 -1.01
N PRO A 223 4.43 17.83 -0.47
CA PRO A 223 5.21 17.05 0.51
C PRO A 223 6.63 16.64 0.04
N SER A 224 7.51 16.29 0.99
CA SER A 224 8.79 15.64 0.68
C SER A 224 8.53 14.31 -0.06
N TRP A 225 9.54 13.69 -0.68
CA TRP A 225 9.31 12.40 -1.34
C TRP A 225 8.94 11.31 -0.32
N GLU A 226 9.50 11.37 0.90
CA GLU A 226 9.15 10.47 2.00
C GLU A 226 7.69 10.63 2.41
N ASP A 227 7.25 11.88 2.59
CA ASP A 227 5.86 12.20 2.95
C ASP A 227 4.90 11.82 1.82
N ALA A 228 5.25 12.08 0.56
CA ALA A 228 4.46 11.71 -0.62
C ALA A 228 4.34 10.18 -0.74
N PHE A 229 5.44 9.46 -0.51
CA PHE A 229 5.45 8.00 -0.46
C PHE A 229 4.59 7.50 0.70
N GLU A 230 4.71 8.08 1.89
CA GLU A 230 3.90 7.69 3.05
C GLU A 230 2.40 7.92 2.81
N MET A 231 2.03 9.03 2.17
CA MET A 231 0.64 9.31 1.79
C MET A 231 0.11 8.30 0.75
N ALA A 232 0.92 7.95 -0.26
CA ALA A 232 0.51 7.01 -1.30
C ALA A 232 0.47 5.55 -0.81
N VAL A 233 1.44 5.15 0.01
CA VAL A 233 1.67 3.76 0.42
C VAL A 233 1.04 3.47 1.80
N GLY A 234 0.71 4.50 2.57
CA GLY A 234 0.10 4.38 3.90
C GLY A 234 1.07 3.88 4.97
N MET A 235 2.38 4.03 4.77
CA MET A 235 3.42 3.68 5.75
C MET A 235 4.64 4.58 5.60
N SER A 236 5.31 4.88 6.71
CA SER A 236 6.56 5.65 6.67
C SER A 236 7.64 4.88 5.91
N ILE A 237 8.61 5.61 5.35
CA ILE A 237 9.71 5.01 4.59
C ILE A 237 10.58 4.06 5.43
N ASP A 238 10.72 4.32 6.73
CA ASP A 238 11.47 3.45 7.63
C ASP A 238 10.75 2.13 7.90
N GLN A 239 9.43 2.19 8.07
CA GLN A 239 8.58 1.00 8.17
C GLN A 239 8.62 0.21 6.86
N PHE A 240 8.48 0.90 5.71
CA PHE A 240 8.56 0.28 4.41
C PHE A 240 9.86 -0.49 4.21
N HIS A 241 11.02 0.12 4.50
CA HIS A 241 12.30 -0.58 4.39
C HIS A 241 12.35 -1.82 5.28
N THR A 242 11.87 -1.73 6.52
CA THR A 242 11.88 -2.87 7.45
C THR A 242 11.02 -4.02 6.92
N ASP A 243 9.80 -3.70 6.48
CA ASP A 243 8.84 -4.67 5.97
C ASP A 243 9.30 -5.27 4.64
N PHE A 244 9.93 -4.46 3.77
CA PHE A 244 10.53 -4.92 2.52
C PHE A 244 11.69 -5.87 2.74
N GLU A 245 12.61 -5.58 3.67
CA GLU A 245 13.73 -6.50 3.94
C GLU A 245 13.24 -7.81 4.56
N TYR A 246 12.21 -7.75 5.40
CA TYR A 246 11.55 -8.95 5.92
C TYR A 246 10.93 -9.78 4.80
N TRP A 247 10.15 -9.15 3.91
CA TRP A 247 9.56 -9.79 2.74
C TRP A 247 10.62 -10.39 1.81
N ARG A 248 11.67 -9.63 1.48
CA ARG A 248 12.78 -10.11 0.63
C ARG A 248 13.46 -11.32 1.25
N GLY A 249 13.68 -11.28 2.57
CA GLY A 249 14.22 -12.40 3.32
C GLY A 249 13.30 -13.62 3.33
N SER A 250 11.98 -13.44 3.43
CA SER A 250 11.03 -14.55 3.44
C SER A 250 10.91 -15.22 2.07
N VAL A 251 10.88 -14.43 0.97
CA VAL A 251 10.81 -15.01 -0.38
C VAL A 251 12.14 -15.65 -0.79
N GLY A 252 13.29 -15.15 -0.29
CA GLY A 252 14.62 -15.73 -0.54
C GLY A 252 14.98 -16.92 0.35
N ALA A 253 14.38 -17.05 1.54
CA ALA A 253 14.63 -18.14 2.49
C ALA A 253 13.84 -19.43 2.19
N HIS A 254 13.08 -19.46 1.09
CA HIS A 254 12.56 -20.71 0.53
C HIS A 254 13.75 -21.55 0.03
N GLY A 255 14.38 -22.29 0.95
CA GLY A 255 15.27 -23.39 0.62
C GLY A 255 14.54 -24.43 -0.24
N PRO A 256 15.23 -25.47 -0.74
CA PRO A 256 14.58 -26.52 -1.53
C PRO A 256 13.34 -27.04 -0.78
N ALA A 257 12.19 -26.82 -1.41
CA ALA A 257 10.84 -26.93 -0.89
C ALA A 257 10.65 -27.98 0.22
N GLY A 258 10.07 -27.58 1.34
CA GLY A 258 9.17 -28.50 2.02
C GLY A 258 7.95 -28.60 1.12
N ASN A 259 7.71 -29.76 0.48
CA ASN A 259 6.73 -29.99 -0.59
C ASN A 259 5.22 -29.74 -0.23
N ALA A 260 4.96 -28.99 0.82
CA ALA A 260 3.65 -28.65 1.35
C ALA A 260 3.06 -27.44 0.59
N GLU A 261 2.63 -27.65 -0.65
CA GLU A 261 1.85 -26.65 -1.39
C GLU A 261 0.38 -26.71 -0.96
N LEU A 262 -0.20 -25.56 -0.60
CA LEU A 262 -1.64 -25.37 -0.47
C LEU A 262 -2.15 -24.77 -1.78
N VAL A 263 -2.78 -25.60 -2.59
CA VAL A 263 -3.37 -25.19 -3.87
C VAL A 263 -4.80 -24.75 -3.60
N GLY A 264 -5.23 -23.66 -4.22
CA GLY A 264 -6.61 -23.26 -4.13
C GLY A 264 -7.21 -22.77 -5.43
N GLN A 265 -8.54 -22.76 -5.46
CA GLN A 265 -9.34 -22.31 -6.59
C GLN A 265 -10.41 -21.35 -6.09
N LEU A 266 -10.43 -20.15 -6.66
CA LEU A 266 -11.56 -19.25 -6.59
C LEU A 266 -12.68 -19.80 -7.46
N VAL A 267 -13.85 -20.05 -6.86
CA VAL A 267 -15.02 -20.58 -7.57
C VAL A 267 -16.18 -19.62 -7.42
N ASN A 268 -16.97 -19.45 -8.49
CA ASN A 268 -18.20 -18.67 -8.38
C ASN A 268 -19.22 -19.47 -7.54
N LYS A 269 -19.66 -18.90 -6.42
CA LYS A 269 -20.60 -19.49 -5.47
C LYS A 269 -21.90 -19.96 -6.13
N GLU A 270 -22.37 -19.25 -7.16
CA GLU A 270 -23.60 -19.58 -7.89
C GLU A 270 -23.41 -20.81 -8.81
N THR A 271 -22.18 -21.09 -9.20
CA THR A 271 -21.85 -22.17 -10.14
C THR A 271 -21.51 -23.50 -9.46
N MET A 272 -21.37 -23.51 -8.13
CA MET A 272 -21.15 -24.75 -7.36
C MET A 272 -22.32 -25.75 -7.47
N GLY A 273 -23.45 -25.38 -8.09
CA GLY A 273 -24.60 -26.24 -8.38
C GLY A 273 -24.66 -26.89 -9.77
N GLY A 274 -23.71 -26.61 -10.67
CA GLY A 274 -23.61 -27.25 -11.97
C GLY A 274 -24.28 -26.50 -13.13
N LYS A 275 -23.42 -26.22 -14.12
CA LYS A 275 -23.64 -25.75 -15.51
C LYS A 275 -23.94 -24.26 -15.71
N ASP A 276 -23.13 -23.73 -16.61
CA ASP A 276 -23.09 -22.36 -17.16
C ASP A 276 -22.49 -21.30 -16.22
N GLY A 277 -21.19 -21.47 -15.95
CA GLY A 277 -20.38 -20.50 -15.22
C GLY A 277 -19.84 -19.39 -16.13
N GLN A 278 -20.24 -18.16 -15.83
CA GLN A 278 -19.55 -16.97 -16.31
C GLN A 278 -18.18 -16.92 -15.62
N VAL A 279 -17.10 -16.89 -16.41
CA VAL A 279 -15.73 -16.77 -15.89
C VAL A 279 -15.59 -15.40 -15.25
N LEU A 280 -15.44 -15.35 -13.92
CA LEU A 280 -14.98 -14.14 -13.25
C LEU A 280 -13.52 -13.94 -13.62
N ASP A 281 -13.14 -12.74 -14.04
CA ASP A 281 -11.73 -12.42 -14.27
C ASP A 281 -11.05 -12.26 -12.90
N PHE A 282 -10.26 -13.25 -12.51
CA PHE A 282 -9.62 -13.32 -11.21
C PHE A 282 -8.20 -12.75 -11.19
N ARG A 283 -7.71 -12.15 -12.31
CA ARG A 283 -6.33 -11.68 -12.45
C ARG A 283 -5.88 -10.64 -11.41
N ASP A 284 -6.84 -9.99 -10.74
CA ASP A 284 -6.59 -8.99 -9.71
C ASP A 284 -7.01 -9.42 -8.30
N VAL A 285 -7.20 -10.73 -8.07
CA VAL A 285 -7.50 -11.24 -6.73
C VAL A 285 -6.21 -11.61 -6.00
N ARG A 286 -5.90 -10.84 -4.94
CA ARG A 286 -4.80 -11.13 -4.00
C ARG A 286 -5.31 -11.99 -2.86
N LEU A 287 -4.52 -12.96 -2.43
CA LEU A 287 -4.79 -13.80 -1.28
C LEU A 287 -3.64 -13.69 -0.28
N GLU A 288 -3.97 -13.58 1.01
CA GLU A 288 -2.99 -13.61 2.10
C GLU A 288 -3.42 -14.64 3.12
N LEU A 289 -2.50 -15.49 3.56
CA LEU A 289 -2.81 -16.56 4.50
C LEU A 289 -2.05 -16.35 5.81
N TYR A 290 -2.81 -16.23 6.90
CA TYR A 290 -2.36 -15.89 8.24
C TYR A 290 -2.47 -17.08 9.18
N GLY A 291 -1.34 -17.54 9.74
CA GLY A 291 -1.35 -18.60 10.76
C GLY A 291 -1.94 -18.10 12.08
N THR A 292 -2.96 -18.78 12.60
CA THR A 292 -3.58 -18.39 13.89
C THR A 292 -2.63 -18.57 15.08
N SER A 293 -1.72 -19.53 15.00
CA SER A 293 -0.70 -19.86 16.01
C SER A 293 0.72 -19.39 15.65
N ASN A 294 0.93 -18.99 14.39
CA ASN A 294 2.20 -18.46 13.89
C ASN A 294 1.91 -17.24 13.00
N PRO A 295 1.96 -16.01 13.54
CA PRO A 295 1.52 -14.80 12.84
C PRO A 295 2.48 -14.35 11.71
N GLY A 296 3.50 -15.15 11.39
CA GLY A 296 4.25 -14.97 10.14
C GLY A 296 3.30 -15.20 8.97
N ALA A 297 2.83 -14.11 8.37
CA ALA A 297 2.03 -14.19 7.16
C ALA A 297 2.82 -14.98 6.11
N THR A 298 2.17 -15.95 5.47
CA THR A 298 2.70 -16.46 4.20
C THR A 298 2.65 -15.34 3.18
N ALA A 299 3.56 -15.37 2.20
CA ALA A 299 3.64 -14.33 1.18
C ALA A 299 2.28 -14.15 0.47
N PRO A 300 1.91 -12.92 0.08
CA PRO A 300 0.69 -12.70 -0.67
C PRO A 300 0.76 -13.44 -2.01
N GLU A 301 -0.27 -14.23 -2.31
CA GLU A 301 -0.41 -14.94 -3.58
C GLU A 301 -1.48 -14.28 -4.45
N TRP A 302 -1.43 -14.54 -5.75
CA TRP A 302 -2.40 -14.01 -6.72
C TRP A 302 -3.07 -15.15 -7.44
N ALA A 303 -4.39 -15.03 -7.62
CA ALA A 303 -5.11 -15.95 -8.47
C ALA A 303 -4.75 -15.68 -9.94
N ASP A 304 -4.55 -16.76 -10.71
CA ASP A 304 -4.44 -16.66 -12.17
C ASP A 304 -5.80 -16.29 -12.81
N SER A 305 -5.83 -16.17 -14.14
CA SER A 305 -7.07 -15.86 -14.86
C SER A 305 -8.17 -16.90 -14.71
N GLU A 306 -7.85 -18.10 -14.24
CA GLU A 306 -8.81 -19.15 -13.96
C GLU A 306 -9.21 -19.18 -12.47
N GLY A 307 -8.60 -18.36 -11.63
CA GLY A 307 -8.86 -18.31 -10.20
C GLY A 307 -7.96 -19.24 -9.38
N ARG A 308 -6.94 -19.87 -9.97
CA ARG A 308 -6.05 -20.79 -9.27
C ARG A 308 -4.95 -20.03 -8.54
N PHE A 309 -4.61 -20.45 -7.34
CA PHE A 309 -3.51 -19.90 -6.56
C PHE A 309 -2.78 -21.00 -5.81
N VAL A 310 -1.52 -20.77 -5.43
CA VAL A 310 -0.70 -21.77 -4.73
C VAL A 310 0.12 -21.06 -3.65
N PHE A 311 -0.15 -21.37 -2.39
CA PHE A 311 0.75 -21.01 -1.29
C PHE A 311 1.77 -22.13 -1.11
N ARG A 312 3.05 -21.79 -1.03
CA ARG A 312 4.13 -22.76 -0.82
C ARG A 312 4.58 -22.80 0.63
N ASP A 313 5.17 -23.93 1.02
CA ASP A 313 5.71 -24.18 2.36
C ASP A 313 4.70 -23.89 3.48
N VAL A 314 3.41 -24.26 3.31
CA VAL A 314 2.36 -24.02 4.31
C VAL A 314 2.31 -25.18 5.31
N PRO A 315 2.71 -25.00 6.58
CA PRO A 315 2.62 -26.05 7.57
C PRO A 315 1.17 -26.45 7.86
N ASP A 316 0.96 -27.63 8.44
CA ASP A 316 -0.34 -28.00 8.96
C ASP A 316 -0.75 -27.06 10.11
N GLY A 317 -2.02 -26.65 10.14
CA GLY A 317 -2.59 -25.77 11.16
C GLY A 317 -3.82 -25.01 10.69
N SER A 318 -4.37 -24.21 11.60
CA SER A 318 -5.50 -23.32 11.34
C SER A 318 -5.02 -21.97 10.83
N TYR A 319 -5.59 -21.51 9.73
CA TYR A 319 -5.26 -20.25 9.10
C TYR A 319 -6.50 -19.41 8.83
N THR A 320 -6.31 -18.10 8.75
CA THR A 320 -7.28 -17.20 8.15
C THR A 320 -6.76 -16.77 6.77
N LEU A 321 -7.50 -17.14 5.73
CA LEU A 321 -7.30 -16.68 4.37
C LEU A 321 -8.02 -15.35 4.18
N ARG A 322 -7.31 -14.33 3.72
CA ARG A 322 -7.87 -13.03 3.33
C ARG A 322 -7.80 -12.88 1.82
N THR A 323 -8.95 -12.68 1.18
CA THR A 323 -9.08 -12.58 -0.28
C THR A 323 -9.48 -11.15 -0.65
N TYR A 324 -8.64 -10.45 -1.42
CA TYR A 324 -8.80 -9.05 -1.80
C TYR A 324 -9.27 -8.89 -3.24
N PHE A 325 -10.19 -7.95 -3.43
CA PHE A 325 -10.75 -7.49 -4.70
C PHE A 325 -10.55 -5.97 -4.76
N GLY A 326 -9.32 -5.53 -5.06
CA GLY A 326 -8.92 -4.13 -4.89
C GLY A 326 -8.92 -3.71 -3.41
N GLU A 327 -9.70 -2.68 -3.05
CA GLU A 327 -9.81 -2.15 -1.68
C GLU A 327 -10.74 -2.97 -0.76
N CYS A 328 -11.45 -3.93 -1.34
CA CYS A 328 -12.47 -4.75 -0.69
C CYS A 328 -11.93 -6.15 -0.38
N PHE A 329 -12.22 -6.76 0.78
CA PHE A 329 -11.74 -8.11 1.07
C PHE A 329 -12.66 -8.96 1.96
N LEU A 330 -12.50 -10.27 1.84
CA LEU A 330 -13.19 -11.32 2.59
C LEU A 330 -12.22 -12.10 3.48
N TYR A 331 -12.71 -12.62 4.59
CA TYR A 331 -12.00 -13.63 5.40
C TYR A 331 -12.63 -15.01 5.22
N SER A 332 -11.80 -16.03 5.25
CA SER A 332 -12.20 -17.43 5.32
C SER A 332 -11.26 -18.17 6.25
N ASP A 333 -11.80 -18.82 7.28
CA ASP A 333 -10.99 -19.70 8.11
C ASP A 333 -10.79 -21.03 7.40
N ILE A 334 -9.55 -21.50 7.34
CA ILE A 334 -9.17 -22.75 6.69
C ILE A 334 -8.34 -23.60 7.67
N GLU A 335 -8.52 -24.91 7.60
CA GLU A 335 -7.69 -25.89 8.29
C GLU A 335 -6.83 -26.58 7.24
N VAL A 336 -5.51 -26.53 7.40
CA VAL A 336 -4.55 -27.26 6.56
C VAL A 336 -4.08 -28.46 7.38
N GLY A 337 -4.38 -29.68 6.93
CA GLY A 337 -3.96 -30.89 7.64
C GLY A 337 -3.85 -32.11 6.73
N GLY A 338 -2.79 -32.90 6.92
CA GLY A 338 -2.57 -34.15 6.18
C GLY A 338 -2.14 -33.95 4.72
N ASP A 339 -1.56 -34.99 4.12
CA ASP A 339 -1.05 -34.93 2.73
C ASP A 339 -2.16 -34.95 1.66
N ASP A 340 -3.37 -35.41 2.02
CA ASP A 340 -4.45 -35.68 1.06
C ASP A 340 -5.44 -34.51 0.83
N ASP A 341 -5.39 -33.43 1.63
CA ASP A 341 -6.39 -32.35 1.59
C ASP A 341 -5.79 -30.93 1.54
N ARG A 342 -4.77 -30.75 0.71
CA ARG A 342 -4.14 -29.42 0.47
C ARG A 342 -4.76 -28.67 -0.72
N SER A 343 -6.02 -28.98 -1.04
CA SER A 343 -6.79 -28.25 -2.05
C SER A 343 -7.94 -27.50 -1.39
N ILE A 344 -7.99 -26.17 -1.55
CA ILE A 344 -9.09 -25.37 -1.02
C ILE A 344 -9.91 -24.72 -2.13
N GLN A 345 -11.22 -24.58 -1.91
CA GLN A 345 -12.08 -23.78 -2.78
C GLN A 345 -12.60 -22.58 -2.01
N VAL A 346 -12.42 -21.39 -2.59
CA VAL A 346 -12.95 -20.15 -2.04
C VAL A 346 -14.12 -19.72 -2.90
N ALA A 347 -15.32 -19.85 -2.36
CA ALA A 347 -16.54 -19.50 -3.05
C ALA A 347 -16.81 -17.99 -3.01
N ILE A 348 -16.82 -17.34 -4.16
CA ILE A 348 -17.05 -15.91 -4.33
C ILE A 348 -18.42 -15.70 -4.96
N GLY A 349 -19.27 -14.89 -4.33
CA GLY A 349 -20.57 -14.53 -4.92
C GLY A 349 -20.39 -13.54 -6.06
N ARG A 350 -21.29 -13.53 -7.04
CA ARG A 350 -21.24 -12.53 -8.13
C ARG A 350 -21.32 -11.09 -7.61
N ASP A 351 -22.01 -10.91 -6.49
CA ASP A 351 -22.20 -9.61 -5.85
C ASP A 351 -21.09 -9.28 -4.84
N THR A 352 -20.02 -10.08 -4.76
CA THR A 352 -18.86 -9.76 -3.93
C THR A 352 -18.24 -8.46 -4.42
N CYS A 353 -18.14 -7.47 -3.53
CA CYS A 353 -17.63 -6.14 -3.86
C CYS A 353 -18.42 -5.41 -4.97
N ALA A 354 -19.70 -5.75 -5.16
CA ALA A 354 -20.55 -5.14 -6.21
C ALA A 354 -21.38 -3.94 -5.72
N HIS A 355 -21.53 -3.77 -4.40
CA HIS A 355 -22.36 -2.72 -3.81
C HIS A 355 -21.54 -1.71 -3.04
N GLN A 356 -22.06 -0.50 -2.90
CA GLN A 356 -21.41 0.58 -2.18
C GLN A 356 -22.29 1.14 -1.06
N ILE A 357 -21.64 1.63 -0.01
CA ILE A 357 -22.23 2.57 0.95
C ILE A 357 -21.68 3.95 0.61
N GLN A 358 -22.58 4.89 0.31
CA GLN A 358 -22.25 6.24 -0.13
C GLN A 358 -22.85 7.28 0.81
N GLY A 359 -22.08 8.33 1.06
CA GLY A 359 -22.50 9.37 1.97
C GLY A 359 -21.60 10.58 1.98
N GLN A 360 -21.79 11.41 3.01
CA GLN A 360 -21.00 12.60 3.26
C GLN A 360 -20.65 12.69 4.75
N ILE A 361 -19.37 12.94 5.02
CA ILE A 361 -18.87 13.30 6.34
C ILE A 361 -18.99 14.82 6.48
N VAL A 362 -19.67 15.23 7.55
CA VAL A 362 -19.93 16.65 7.83
C VAL A 362 -19.41 16.96 9.22
N GLY A 363 -18.39 17.81 9.28
CA GLY A 363 -17.81 18.39 10.47
C GLY A 363 -18.79 19.26 11.26
N GLY A 364 -18.37 19.67 12.45
CA GLY A 364 -19.07 20.69 13.23
C GLY A 364 -19.33 21.96 12.40
N GLN A 365 -20.51 22.59 12.58
CA GLN A 365 -20.94 23.78 11.83
C GLN A 365 -21.14 23.56 10.31
N GLY A 366 -21.20 22.31 9.83
CA GLY A 366 -21.47 22.01 8.43
C GLY A 366 -20.24 22.01 7.53
N VAL A 367 -19.03 22.11 8.09
CA VAL A 367 -17.77 22.07 7.34
C VAL A 367 -17.57 20.68 6.73
N THR A 368 -17.20 20.59 5.46
CA THR A 368 -16.87 19.31 4.81
C THR A 368 -15.48 18.85 5.22
N VAL A 369 -15.29 17.53 5.33
CA VAL A 369 -14.05 16.96 5.86
C VAL A 369 -13.43 15.99 4.87
N ALA A 370 -12.25 16.34 4.38
CA ALA A 370 -11.50 15.62 3.34
C ALA A 370 -10.31 14.83 3.90
N GLY A 371 -9.90 13.78 3.19
CA GLY A 371 -8.69 13.02 3.50
C GLY A 371 -8.80 12.09 4.71
N TRP A 372 -10.01 11.85 5.23
CA TRP A 372 -10.20 11.00 6.41
C TRP A 372 -10.54 9.59 5.99
N ARG A 373 -9.93 8.62 6.68
CA ARG A 373 -10.13 7.20 6.39
C ARG A 373 -11.44 6.72 6.99
N LEU A 374 -12.35 6.31 6.13
CA LEU A 374 -13.59 5.64 6.50
C LEU A 374 -13.45 4.15 6.26
N SER A 375 -14.08 3.39 7.14
CA SER A 375 -14.04 1.95 7.15
C SER A 375 -15.45 1.37 7.33
N VAL A 376 -15.78 0.33 6.59
CA VAL A 376 -17.00 -0.46 6.76
C VAL A 376 -16.65 -1.87 7.14
N ALA A 377 -17.37 -2.41 8.11
CA ALA A 377 -17.06 -3.70 8.70
C ALA A 377 -18.32 -4.54 8.90
N ILE A 378 -18.19 -5.84 8.60
CA ILE A 378 -19.16 -6.90 8.87
C ILE A 378 -18.43 -8.05 9.56
N ALA A 379 -19.16 -8.97 10.19
CA ALA A 379 -18.58 -10.24 10.61
C ALA A 379 -17.96 -10.94 9.37
N GLY A 380 -16.63 -11.12 9.37
CA GLY A 380 -15.91 -11.79 8.29
C GLY A 380 -15.53 -10.92 7.09
N GLY A 381 -15.65 -9.60 7.14
CA GLY A 381 -15.22 -8.72 6.05
C GLY A 381 -15.05 -7.26 6.43
N TYR A 382 -14.21 -6.54 5.70
CA TYR A 382 -13.94 -5.12 5.92
C TYR A 382 -13.54 -4.44 4.61
N SER A 383 -13.82 -3.14 4.49
CA SER A 383 -13.41 -2.31 3.36
C SER A 383 -13.14 -0.87 3.82
N THR A 384 -12.33 -0.12 3.08
CA THR A 384 -11.98 1.27 3.41
C THR A 384 -12.10 2.19 2.22
N THR A 385 -12.27 3.48 2.51
CA THR A 385 -12.19 4.56 1.52
C THR A 385 -11.64 5.82 2.20
N ILE A 386 -11.32 6.84 1.41
CA ILE A 386 -10.90 8.16 1.90
C ILE A 386 -11.96 9.18 1.47
N SER A 387 -12.34 10.07 2.38
CA SER A 387 -13.29 11.13 2.05
C SER A 387 -12.70 12.16 1.07
N ARG A 388 -13.50 12.56 0.08
CA ARG A 388 -13.13 13.56 -0.93
C ARG A 388 -13.12 14.97 -0.33
N GLU A 389 -12.64 15.95 -1.10
CA GLU A 389 -12.61 17.37 -0.71
C GLU A 389 -13.96 17.92 -0.23
N ASP A 390 -15.07 17.46 -0.83
CA ASP A 390 -16.43 17.82 -0.47
C ASP A 390 -17.01 16.97 0.69
N GLY A 391 -16.17 16.15 1.33
CA GLY A 391 -16.53 15.23 2.40
C GLY A 391 -17.32 14.00 1.93
N ARG A 392 -17.59 13.84 0.62
CA ARG A 392 -18.28 12.64 0.13
C ARG A 392 -17.38 11.43 0.19
N PHE A 393 -18.00 10.28 0.42
CA PHE A 393 -17.34 8.98 0.39
C PHE A 393 -18.20 7.97 -0.37
N ALA A 394 -17.54 6.98 -0.94
CA ALA A 394 -18.17 5.80 -1.51
C ALA A 394 -17.26 4.62 -1.18
N VAL A 395 -17.77 3.66 -0.41
CA VAL A 395 -17.02 2.48 0.01
C VAL A 395 -17.70 1.23 -0.49
N THR A 396 -16.95 0.43 -1.24
CA THR A 396 -17.43 -0.86 -1.77
C THR A 396 -17.47 -1.88 -0.65
N VAL A 397 -18.61 -2.55 -0.44
CA VAL A 397 -18.77 -3.54 0.63
C VAL A 397 -18.51 -4.97 0.13
N PRO A 398 -17.90 -5.83 0.96
CA PRO A 398 -17.51 -7.19 0.55
C PRO A 398 -18.65 -8.10 0.15
N GLN A 399 -19.81 -7.98 0.78
CA GLN A 399 -20.98 -8.82 0.49
C GLN A 399 -22.27 -8.13 0.92
N GLN A 400 -23.42 -8.74 0.64
CA GLN A 400 -24.67 -8.30 1.26
C GLN A 400 -24.64 -8.58 2.76
N GLY A 401 -25.25 -7.71 3.56
CA GLY A 401 -25.34 -7.87 5.01
C GLY A 401 -25.37 -6.56 5.79
N SER A 402 -25.27 -6.66 7.11
CA SER A 402 -25.35 -5.52 8.04
C SER A 402 -23.95 -5.02 8.41
N TYR A 403 -23.67 -3.76 8.09
CA TYR A 403 -22.36 -3.11 8.28
C TYR A 403 -22.39 -2.06 9.36
N PHE A 404 -21.29 -1.86 10.09
CA PHE A 404 -21.08 -0.60 10.81
C PHE A 404 -20.00 0.24 10.11
N LEU A 405 -20.12 1.56 10.23
CA LEU A 405 -19.14 2.51 9.68
C LEU A 405 -18.27 3.03 10.83
N ARG A 406 -16.96 3.02 10.61
CA ARG A 406 -15.95 3.61 11.49
C ARG A 406 -15.16 4.66 10.73
N LEU A 407 -14.92 5.80 11.35
CA LEU A 407 -14.11 6.89 10.85
C LEU A 407 -12.86 7.02 11.72
N ASP A 408 -11.69 6.95 11.10
CA ASP A 408 -10.41 7.11 11.77
C ASP A 408 -9.94 8.57 11.64
N VAL A 409 -9.77 9.25 12.77
CA VAL A 409 -9.43 10.68 12.87
C VAL A 409 -8.19 10.84 13.73
N GLY A 410 -7.02 10.73 13.11
CA GLY A 410 -5.76 10.63 13.84
C GLY A 410 -5.80 9.44 14.82
N PRO A 411 -5.61 9.64 16.15
CA PRO A 411 -5.69 8.57 17.13
C PRO A 411 -7.12 8.20 17.57
N CYS A 412 -8.14 8.93 17.09
CA CYS A 412 -9.53 8.69 17.47
C CYS A 412 -10.23 7.76 16.49
N GLN A 413 -11.14 6.95 17.01
CA GLN A 413 -12.08 6.16 16.21
C GLN A 413 -13.51 6.54 16.58
N ILE A 414 -14.31 6.87 15.56
CA ILE A 414 -15.70 7.31 15.70
C ILE A 414 -16.58 6.34 14.92
N GLU A 415 -17.68 5.87 15.50
CA GLU A 415 -18.63 5.01 14.80
C GLU A 415 -19.90 5.78 14.40
N TYR A 416 -20.50 5.36 13.30
CA TYR A 416 -21.69 5.99 12.75
C TYR A 416 -22.95 5.70 13.57
N ALA A 417 -23.77 6.75 13.75
CA ALA A 417 -25.18 6.64 14.10
C ALA A 417 -25.99 7.82 13.52
N ARG A 418 -27.25 7.54 13.15
CA ARG A 418 -28.22 8.52 12.59
C ARG A 418 -28.35 9.81 13.39
N ALA A 419 -28.19 9.73 14.72
CA ALA A 419 -28.31 10.88 15.61
C ALA A 419 -27.04 11.77 15.67
N GLY A 420 -25.99 11.43 14.90
CA GLY A 420 -24.69 12.09 14.92
C GLY A 420 -23.77 11.46 15.96
N GLY A 421 -22.89 10.57 15.50
CA GLY A 421 -21.79 9.95 16.26
C GLY A 421 -22.20 9.19 17.52
N SER A 422 -22.31 7.86 17.44
CA SER A 422 -22.48 7.00 18.62
C SER A 422 -21.20 6.21 18.89
N GLY A 423 -20.93 5.91 20.15
CA GLY A 423 -19.83 5.06 20.55
C GLY A 423 -20.06 3.60 20.21
N LEU A 424 -19.06 2.79 20.55
CA LEU A 424 -18.89 1.37 20.20
C LEU A 424 -20.09 0.44 20.48
N TRP A 425 -21.10 0.91 21.23
CA TRP A 425 -22.22 0.10 21.71
C TRP A 425 -23.61 0.57 21.24
N ASP A 426 -23.71 1.78 20.67
CA ASP A 426 -24.95 2.33 20.09
C ASP A 426 -24.82 2.52 18.57
N ARG A 427 -23.84 1.84 17.95
CA ARG A 427 -23.58 1.89 16.51
C ARG A 427 -24.82 1.49 15.71
N GLU A 428 -25.10 2.25 14.67
CA GLU A 428 -26.14 1.88 13.73
C GLU A 428 -25.56 0.92 12.69
N MET A 429 -26.27 -0.19 12.50
CA MET A 429 -25.99 -1.12 11.42
C MET A 429 -26.68 -0.62 10.14
N ILE A 430 -25.96 -0.66 9.03
CA ILE A 430 -26.43 -0.33 7.69
C ILE A 430 -26.59 -1.63 6.92
N ASP A 431 -27.81 -1.95 6.55
CA ASP A 431 -28.13 -3.15 5.77
C ASP A 431 -27.92 -2.89 4.28
N VAL A 432 -27.15 -3.76 3.63
CA VAL A 432 -26.93 -3.78 2.18
C VAL A 432 -27.56 -5.06 1.61
N GLU A 433 -28.68 -4.92 0.90
CA GLU A 433 -29.51 -6.03 0.40
C GLU A 433 -29.57 -6.06 -1.13
N GLY A 434 -28.41 -6.06 -1.79
CA GLY A 434 -28.34 -6.21 -3.26
C GLY A 434 -28.37 -4.89 -4.05
N PHE A 435 -28.22 -3.74 -3.38
CA PHE A 435 -28.17 -2.42 -4.01
C PHE A 435 -27.29 -1.45 -3.20
N ASP A 436 -26.83 -0.38 -3.86
CA ASP A 436 -26.06 0.67 -3.21
C ASP A 436 -26.89 1.41 -2.16
N VAL A 437 -26.33 1.58 -0.97
CA VAL A 437 -26.92 2.42 0.07
C VAL A 437 -26.38 3.83 -0.11
N THR A 438 -27.26 4.81 -0.28
CA THR A 438 -26.87 6.21 -0.50
C THR A 438 -27.48 7.15 0.54
N GLY A 439 -26.99 8.39 0.59
CA GLY A 439 -27.54 9.42 1.46
C GLY A 439 -27.12 9.32 2.93
N ILE A 440 -26.10 8.52 3.25
CA ILE A 440 -25.54 8.46 4.61
C ILE A 440 -24.95 9.82 4.98
N ARG A 441 -25.34 10.38 6.12
CA ARG A 441 -24.79 11.63 6.64
C ARG A 441 -24.07 11.38 7.95
N PHE A 442 -22.74 11.31 7.89
CA PHE A 442 -21.90 11.11 9.07
C PHE A 442 -21.58 12.47 9.69
N ALA A 443 -22.46 12.93 10.60
CA ALA A 443 -22.29 14.20 11.29
C ALA A 443 -21.35 14.06 12.50
N LEU A 444 -20.37 14.96 12.57
CA LEU A 444 -19.31 14.96 13.57
C LEU A 444 -19.52 16.06 14.63
N PRO A 445 -19.19 15.80 15.91
CA PRO A 445 -19.13 16.83 16.94
C PRO A 445 -18.16 17.98 16.59
N GLN A 446 -18.37 19.17 17.17
CA GLN A 446 -17.46 20.31 16.99
C GLN A 446 -16.10 20.09 17.68
N ASP A 447 -16.13 19.48 18.86
CA ASP A 447 -14.97 19.32 19.73
C ASP A 447 -14.32 17.94 19.53
N LEU A 448 -14.09 17.55 18.28
CA LEU A 448 -13.52 16.25 17.97
C LEU A 448 -12.03 16.17 18.31
N CYS A 449 -11.65 15.19 19.12
CA CYS A 449 -10.25 14.84 19.38
C CYS A 449 -9.41 15.98 19.96
N ILE A 450 -10.04 16.98 20.59
CA ILE A 450 -9.35 18.12 21.19
C ILE A 450 -8.90 17.85 22.64
N HIS A 451 -9.53 16.90 23.33
CA HIS A 451 -9.23 16.58 24.72
C HIS A 451 -8.41 15.29 24.81
N ARG A 452 -7.51 15.23 25.78
CA ARG A 452 -6.59 14.11 25.99
C ARG A 452 -6.82 13.41 27.32
N LEU A 453 -6.61 12.09 27.31
CA LEU A 453 -6.39 11.30 28.50
C LEU A 453 -4.90 10.99 28.61
N ALA A 454 -4.31 11.21 29.77
CA ALA A 454 -2.89 10.95 30.02
C ALA A 454 -2.66 10.31 31.39
N GLY A 455 -1.72 9.38 31.45
CA GLY A 455 -1.46 8.59 32.65
C GLY A 455 -0.26 7.67 32.56
N ARG A 456 -0.16 6.75 33.52
CA ARG A 456 0.86 5.69 33.56
C ARG A 456 0.20 4.33 33.76
N LEU A 457 0.65 3.34 32.99
CA LEU A 457 0.37 1.94 33.22
C LEU A 457 1.49 1.34 34.07
N LEU A 458 1.11 0.74 35.20
CA LEU A 458 2.03 0.20 36.20
C LEU A 458 1.74 -1.29 36.44
N ASN A 459 2.79 -2.07 36.70
CA ASN A 459 2.69 -3.39 37.32
C ASN A 459 2.22 -3.27 38.78
N ALA A 460 1.84 -4.39 39.40
CA ALA A 460 1.39 -4.42 40.78
C ALA A 460 2.41 -3.83 41.77
N ASP A 461 3.70 -4.07 41.55
CA ASP A 461 4.82 -3.55 42.35
C ASP A 461 5.09 -2.05 42.14
N GLY A 462 4.39 -1.40 41.19
CA GLY A 462 4.54 0.02 40.86
C GLY A 462 5.60 0.31 39.82
N THR A 463 6.30 -0.71 39.29
CA THR A 463 7.18 -0.52 38.14
C THR A 463 6.37 -0.20 36.89
N PRO A 464 6.89 0.61 35.96
CA PRO A 464 6.17 0.93 34.74
C PRO A 464 6.06 -0.26 33.78
N ARG A 465 4.96 -0.31 33.01
CA ARG A 465 4.78 -1.31 31.95
C ARG A 465 4.73 -0.65 30.57
N ALA A 466 5.79 -0.89 29.81
CA ALA A 466 5.98 -0.38 28.45
C ALA A 466 5.32 -1.29 27.40
N ASN A 467 5.15 -0.76 26.18
CA ASN A 467 4.69 -1.47 25.00
C ASN A 467 3.37 -2.23 25.20
N VAL A 468 2.43 -1.60 25.91
CA VAL A 468 1.07 -2.10 26.08
C VAL A 468 0.10 -1.10 25.46
N LEU A 469 -0.83 -1.61 24.64
CA LEU A 469 -1.90 -0.79 24.08
C LEU A 469 -2.92 -0.47 25.19
N VAL A 470 -3.06 0.82 25.50
CA VAL A 470 -4.10 1.35 26.38
C VAL A 470 -5.19 1.98 25.52
N ASN A 471 -6.44 1.61 25.79
CA ASN A 471 -7.61 2.15 25.10
C ASN A 471 -8.50 2.90 26.09
N ALA A 472 -9.09 4.01 25.66
CA ALA A 472 -10.28 4.58 26.30
C ALA A 472 -11.48 4.35 25.41
N ASN A 473 -12.53 3.79 25.98
CA ASN A 473 -13.76 3.48 25.27
C ASN A 473 -14.90 4.28 25.90
N GLY A 474 -15.57 5.11 25.11
CA GLY A 474 -16.67 5.96 25.54
C GLY A 474 -17.93 5.76 24.70
N SER A 475 -18.97 6.54 25.01
CA SER A 475 -20.26 6.49 24.30
C SER A 475 -20.28 7.23 22.97
N VAL A 476 -19.16 7.80 22.51
CA VAL A 476 -19.04 8.52 21.22
C VAL A 476 -17.87 7.98 20.37
N GLY A 477 -17.06 7.08 20.93
CA GLY A 477 -15.95 6.44 20.22
C GLY A 477 -14.83 6.01 21.18
N SER A 478 -13.65 5.78 20.63
CA SER A 478 -12.46 5.38 21.38
C SER A 478 -11.20 6.14 20.97
N GLY A 479 -10.20 6.09 21.84
CA GLY A 479 -8.84 6.55 21.56
C GLY A 479 -7.85 5.59 22.19
N SER A 480 -6.64 5.50 21.63
CA SER A 480 -5.62 4.56 22.11
C SER A 480 -4.20 5.07 21.96
N ALA A 481 -3.30 4.53 22.79
CA ALA A 481 -1.86 4.69 22.61
C ALA A 481 -1.10 3.49 23.21
N TRP A 482 0.09 3.24 22.66
CA TRP A 482 1.07 2.38 23.28
C TRP A 482 1.77 3.08 24.43
N THR A 483 2.03 2.36 25.51
CA THR A 483 2.79 2.90 26.64
C THR A 483 4.27 3.03 26.31
N SER A 484 4.85 4.16 26.69
CA SER A 484 6.29 4.46 26.59
C SER A 484 7.12 3.56 27.52
N PRO A 485 8.47 3.53 27.41
CA PRO A 485 9.35 2.77 28.31
C PRO A 485 9.13 3.03 29.80
N ASP A 486 8.69 4.24 30.15
CA ASP A 486 8.34 4.63 31.51
C ASP A 486 6.87 4.39 31.84
N GLY A 487 6.15 3.60 31.04
CA GLY A 487 4.74 3.28 31.21
C GLY A 487 3.78 4.44 30.94
N ALA A 488 4.26 5.62 30.53
CA ALA A 488 3.40 6.75 30.22
C ALA A 488 2.55 6.49 28.97
N PHE A 489 1.29 6.92 29.00
CA PHE A 489 0.41 6.94 27.83
C PHE A 489 -0.26 8.31 27.72
N SER A 490 -0.55 8.73 26.49
CA SER A 490 -1.38 9.90 26.21
C SER A 490 -2.02 9.79 24.84
N PHE A 491 -3.33 9.98 24.77
CA PHE A 491 -4.08 9.97 23.51
C PHE A 491 -5.28 10.92 23.57
N ALA A 492 -5.69 11.41 22.40
CA ALA A 492 -6.91 12.19 22.28
C ALA A 492 -8.13 11.27 22.38
N VAL A 493 -9.24 11.80 22.88
CA VAL A 493 -10.53 11.13 22.88
C VAL A 493 -11.53 11.86 21.99
N PRO A 494 -12.48 11.16 21.35
CA PRO A 494 -13.36 11.74 20.35
C PRO A 494 -14.13 12.97 20.82
N SER A 495 -14.67 12.99 22.04
CA SER A 495 -15.42 14.14 22.55
C SER A 495 -15.46 14.18 24.08
N SER A 496 -16.02 15.23 24.66
CA SER A 496 -16.41 15.24 26.07
C SER A 496 -17.39 14.09 26.36
N GLY A 497 -17.18 13.38 27.46
CA GLY A 497 -18.04 12.28 27.86
C GLY A 497 -17.40 11.37 28.90
N SER A 498 -18.07 10.24 29.14
CA SER A 498 -17.60 9.22 30.07
C SER A 498 -16.82 8.14 29.34
N TYR A 499 -15.59 7.88 29.77
CA TYR A 499 -14.71 6.87 29.20
C TYR A 499 -14.32 5.82 30.22
N ARG A 500 -14.06 4.59 29.75
CA ARG A 500 -13.46 3.51 30.55
C ARG A 500 -12.13 3.11 29.93
N LEU A 501 -11.10 2.96 30.76
CA LEU A 501 -9.79 2.53 30.30
C LEU A 501 -9.65 1.02 30.32
N SER A 502 -9.01 0.48 29.28
CA SER A 502 -8.51 -0.89 29.22
C SER A 502 -7.05 -0.94 28.76
N ALA A 503 -6.34 -1.99 29.16
CA ALA A 503 -5.00 -2.33 28.71
C ALA A 503 -5.05 -3.72 28.08
N TRP A 504 -4.46 -3.87 26.89
CA TRP A 504 -4.34 -5.16 26.21
C TRP A 504 -3.09 -5.90 26.69
N VAL A 505 -3.28 -6.92 27.52
CA VAL A 505 -2.20 -7.66 28.17
C VAL A 505 -2.46 -9.15 27.97
N ASP A 506 -1.45 -9.87 27.51
CA ASP A 506 -1.45 -11.34 27.38
C ASP A 506 -2.71 -11.89 26.66
N GLY A 507 -3.10 -11.23 25.56
CA GLY A 507 -4.22 -11.64 24.71
C GLY A 507 -5.61 -11.28 25.25
N CYS A 508 -5.72 -10.49 26.32
CA CYS A 508 -7.01 -10.05 26.82
C CYS A 508 -7.05 -8.56 27.24
N SER A 509 -8.26 -8.00 27.34
CA SER A 509 -8.48 -6.65 27.87
C SER A 509 -8.70 -6.68 29.38
N ILE A 510 -7.83 -5.97 30.11
CA ILE A 510 -8.00 -5.68 31.54
C ILE A 510 -8.49 -4.25 31.67
N TYR A 511 -9.52 -4.01 32.49
CA TYR A 511 -10.12 -2.69 32.69
C TYR A 511 -9.73 -2.07 34.03
N ARG A 512 -9.60 -0.74 34.05
CA ARG A 512 -9.39 0.01 35.29
C ARG A 512 -10.68 0.05 36.10
N GLY A 513 -10.70 -0.60 37.27
CA GLY A 513 -11.82 -0.54 38.23
C GLY A 513 -11.52 0.35 39.44
N SER A 514 -12.57 0.68 40.20
CA SER A 514 -12.48 1.59 41.36
C SER A 514 -11.89 0.93 42.59
N ARG A 515 -11.91 -0.42 42.62
CA ARG A 515 -11.34 -1.27 43.66
C ARG A 515 -10.15 -2.10 43.15
N GLY A 516 -9.57 -1.69 42.02
CA GLY A 516 -8.52 -2.43 41.33
C GLY A 516 -8.92 -2.87 39.92
N PRO A 517 -8.00 -3.51 39.19
CA PRO A 517 -8.23 -3.99 37.82
C PRO A 517 -9.33 -5.06 37.77
N THR A 518 -10.09 -5.11 36.67
CA THR A 518 -11.20 -6.04 36.47
C THR A 518 -11.31 -6.48 35.02
N LYS A 519 -11.85 -7.68 34.76
CA LYS A 519 -12.19 -8.14 33.40
C LYS A 519 -13.59 -7.69 32.94
N SER A 520 -14.39 -7.15 33.86
CA SER A 520 -15.78 -6.75 33.60
C SER A 520 -15.85 -5.28 33.19
N TRP A 521 -16.31 -5.03 31.96
CA TRP A 521 -16.61 -3.69 31.46
C TRP A 521 -17.56 -2.91 32.39
N ASN A 522 -18.62 -3.57 32.86
CA ASN A 522 -19.63 -2.95 33.73
C ASN A 522 -19.08 -2.58 35.12
N SER A 523 -17.98 -3.22 35.53
CA SER A 523 -17.30 -2.95 36.80
C SER A 523 -16.15 -1.96 36.66
N ALA A 524 -15.81 -1.54 35.42
CA ALA A 524 -14.76 -0.57 35.16
C ALA A 524 -15.19 0.84 35.60
N SER A 525 -14.22 1.58 36.14
CA SER A 525 -14.39 2.99 36.50
C SER A 525 -14.56 3.85 35.26
N GLN A 526 -15.50 4.78 35.36
CA GLN A 526 -15.68 5.84 34.40
C GLN A 526 -14.79 7.04 34.74
N ILE A 527 -14.14 7.58 33.72
CA ILE A 527 -13.40 8.84 33.73
C ILE A 527 -14.24 9.84 32.96
N GLN A 528 -14.57 10.95 33.59
CA GLN A 528 -15.29 12.03 32.93
C GLN A 528 -14.31 12.98 32.26
N VAL A 529 -14.50 13.19 30.96
CA VAL A 529 -13.81 14.19 30.16
C VAL A 529 -14.84 15.27 29.86
N SER A 530 -14.63 16.48 30.37
CA SER A 530 -15.47 17.62 30.04
C SER A 530 -14.78 18.47 28.98
N ASN A 531 -14.39 19.68 29.33
CA ASN A 531 -13.84 20.72 28.49
C ASN A 531 -12.32 20.91 28.69
N ALA A 532 -11.64 19.91 29.24
CA ALA A 532 -10.21 19.93 29.51
C ALA A 532 -9.61 18.52 29.47
N ASP A 533 -8.30 18.47 29.25
CA ASP A 533 -7.52 17.23 29.35
C ASP A 533 -7.59 16.65 30.76
N VAL A 534 -7.61 15.31 30.84
CA VAL A 534 -7.52 14.57 32.10
C VAL A 534 -6.15 13.90 32.15
N ALA A 535 -5.31 14.36 33.05
CA ALA A 535 -3.96 13.85 33.26
C ALA A 535 -3.81 13.16 34.63
N GLY A 536 -2.65 12.53 34.85
CA GLY A 536 -2.32 11.91 36.13
C GLY A 536 -3.08 10.61 36.43
N ILE A 537 -3.62 9.95 35.41
CA ILE A 537 -4.34 8.69 35.58
C ILE A 537 -3.35 7.58 35.92
N GLU A 538 -3.54 6.94 37.07
CA GLU A 538 -2.85 5.68 37.37
C GLU A 538 -3.73 4.48 37.01
N PHE A 539 -3.16 3.56 36.24
CA PHE A 539 -3.73 2.26 35.94
C PHE A 539 -2.74 1.17 36.36
N ARG A 540 -3.05 0.50 37.48
CA ARG A 540 -2.25 -0.58 38.03
C ARG A 540 -2.83 -1.96 37.66
N LEU A 541 -2.00 -2.82 37.10
CA LEU A 541 -2.33 -4.22 36.82
C LEU A 541 -2.26 -5.08 38.09
N PRO A 542 -2.90 -6.27 38.13
CA PRO A 542 -2.72 -7.20 39.24
C PRO A 542 -1.33 -7.86 39.18
N GLU A 543 -0.93 -8.56 40.25
CA GLU A 543 0.37 -9.27 40.30
C GLU A 543 0.50 -10.31 39.19
N ASP A 544 -0.60 -11.00 38.89
CA ASP A 544 -0.71 -11.92 37.78
C ASP A 544 -1.85 -11.48 36.84
N PRO A 545 -1.55 -10.68 35.79
CA PRO A 545 -2.52 -10.28 34.77
C PRO A 545 -3.18 -11.48 34.07
N SER A 546 -2.43 -12.58 33.89
CA SER A 546 -2.90 -13.76 33.20
C SER A 546 -4.04 -14.46 33.95
N SER A 547 -4.06 -14.37 35.30
CA SER A 547 -5.16 -14.87 36.12
C SER A 547 -6.52 -14.23 35.81
N LEU A 548 -6.53 -12.98 35.32
CA LEU A 548 -7.74 -12.34 34.80
C LEU A 548 -8.03 -12.77 33.36
N CYS A 549 -7.02 -13.15 32.58
CA CYS A 549 -7.15 -13.52 31.18
C CYS A 549 -7.57 -14.98 30.98
N SER A 550 -7.12 -15.92 31.82
CA SER A 550 -7.52 -17.33 31.80
C SER A 550 -9.02 -17.48 32.11
N ARG A 551 -9.72 -18.27 31.30
CA ARG A 551 -11.04 -18.82 31.59
C ARG A 551 -10.92 -20.31 31.75
#